data_AF-A0A1P8K4Z6-F1
#
_entry.id   AF-A0A1P8K4Z6-F1
#
_cell.length_a   1.000
_cell.length_b   1.000
_cell.length_c   1.000
_cell.angle_alpha   90.00
_cell.angle_beta   90.00
_cell.angle_gamma   90.00
#
_symmetry.space_group_name_H-M   'P 1'
#
loop_
_entity.id
_entity.type
_entity.pdbx_description
1 polymer ?
#
loop_
_entity_poly.entity_id
_entity_poly.type
_entity_poly.pdbx_seq_one_letter_code
_entity_poly.pdbx_strand_id
1 'polypeptide(L)'
;MEAVRQVKGGQSIAATAKVLGIPKASLSNWVRRGAKGDVGGVGDRPASVTPEQMELARLRAEVARLRMERDIAKKAAAYFAQDTLRGTPGFTK
;
A
#
# COMPACT_ATOMS: atom_id res chain seq x y z
N MET A 1 21.91 5.16 -14.34
CA MET A 1 21.39 4.10 -15.22
C MET A 1 21.46 4.53 -16.68
N GLU A 2 22.44 4.02 -17.42
CA GLU A 2 22.62 4.36 -18.85
C GLU A 2 21.47 3.87 -19.74
N ALA A 3 20.89 2.70 -19.45
CA ALA A 3 19.76 2.13 -20.20
C ALA A 3 18.52 3.06 -20.24
N VAL A 4 18.19 3.69 -19.11
CA VAL A 4 17.06 4.64 -19.02
C VAL A 4 17.38 5.93 -19.79
N ARG A 5 18.65 6.36 -19.80
CA ARG A 5 19.11 7.53 -20.58
C ARG A 5 19.03 7.27 -22.09
N GLN A 6 19.45 6.08 -22.53
CA GLN A 6 19.36 5.63 -23.91
C GLN A 6 17.92 5.61 -24.43
N VAL A 7 16.99 5.07 -23.64
CA VAL A 7 15.55 5.08 -24.00
C VAL A 7 15.01 6.50 -24.04
N LYS A 8 15.34 7.35 -23.06
CA LYS A 8 14.94 8.78 -23.08
C LYS A 8 15.53 9.54 -24.28
N GLY A 9 16.69 9.12 -24.77
CA GLY A 9 17.33 9.63 -25.98
C GLY A 9 16.72 9.11 -27.29
N GLY A 10 15.58 8.41 -27.24
CA GLY A 10 14.83 7.96 -28.42
C GLY A 10 15.04 6.50 -28.81
N GLN A 11 15.85 5.73 -28.07
CA GLN A 11 15.98 4.30 -28.36
C GLN A 11 14.74 3.50 -27.93
N SER A 12 14.42 2.48 -28.72
CA SER A 12 13.34 1.53 -28.41
C SER A 12 13.63 0.76 -27.13
N ILE A 13 12.67 0.76 -26.20
CA ILE A 13 12.72 -0.05 -24.96
C ILE A 13 12.99 -1.53 -25.28
N ALA A 14 12.39 -2.06 -26.36
CA ALA A 14 12.56 -3.47 -26.72
C ALA A 14 13.98 -3.76 -27.22
N ALA A 15 14.56 -2.87 -28.02
CA ALA A 15 15.92 -3.03 -28.53
C ALA A 15 16.95 -2.91 -27.39
N THR A 16 16.83 -1.88 -26.55
CA THR A 16 17.72 -1.68 -25.40
C THR A 16 17.60 -2.83 -24.39
N ALA A 17 16.39 -3.35 -24.12
CA ALA A 17 16.20 -4.50 -23.24
C ALA A 17 16.87 -5.77 -23.79
N LYS A 18 16.78 -6.01 -25.11
CA LYS A 18 17.41 -7.16 -25.78
C LYS A 18 18.93 -7.09 -25.71
N VAL A 19 19.52 -5.93 -25.98
CA VAL A 19 20.99 -5.72 -25.89
C VAL A 19 21.50 -5.96 -24.48
N LEU A 20 20.73 -5.53 -23.47
CA LEU A 20 21.10 -5.65 -22.07
C LEU A 20 20.73 -7.01 -21.44
N GLY A 21 20.06 -7.90 -22.18
CA GLY A 21 19.62 -9.20 -21.68
C GLY A 21 18.59 -9.13 -20.55
N ILE A 22 17.84 -8.02 -20.42
CA ILE A 22 16.85 -7.83 -19.34
C ILE A 22 15.42 -7.92 -19.87
N PRO A 23 14.44 -8.27 -19.01
CA PRO A 23 13.04 -8.23 -19.41
C PRO A 23 12.60 -6.81 -19.81
N LYS A 24 11.92 -6.69 -20.96
CA LYS A 24 11.34 -5.43 -21.44
C LYS A 24 10.46 -4.75 -20.40
N ALA A 25 9.68 -5.54 -19.65
CA ALA A 25 8.79 -5.03 -18.60
C ALA A 25 9.58 -4.31 -17.49
N SER A 26 10.72 -4.86 -17.07
CA SER A 26 11.60 -4.26 -16.07
C SER A 26 12.15 -2.92 -16.54
N LEU A 27 12.68 -2.86 -17.77
CA LEU A 27 13.19 -1.62 -18.35
C LEU A 27 12.08 -0.57 -18.51
N SER A 28 10.88 -0.98 -18.94
CA SER A 28 9.72 -0.09 -19.03
C SER A 28 9.34 0.50 -17.67
N ASN A 29 9.37 -0.31 -16.61
CA ASN A 29 9.09 0.15 -15.25
C ASN A 29 10.14 1.15 -14.77
N TRP A 30 11.42 0.88 -15.03
CA TRP A 30 12.51 1.82 -14.68
C TRP A 30 12.43 3.13 -15.45
N VAL A 31 12.04 3.12 -16.73
CA VAL A 31 11.83 4.35 -17.53
C VAL A 31 10.64 5.15 -16.99
N ARG A 32 9.54 4.47 -16.60
CA ARG A 32 8.36 5.13 -16.01
C ARG A 32 8.68 5.77 -14.66
N ARG A 33 9.38 5.07 -13.76
CA ARG A 33 9.89 5.63 -12.49
C ARG A 33 10.88 6.77 -12.76
N GLY A 34 11.71 6.55 -13.78
CA GLY A 34 12.53 7.49 -14.56
C GLY A 34 11.93 8.86 -14.78
N ALA A 35 10.69 8.88 -15.26
CA ALA A 35 9.97 10.10 -15.67
C ALA A 35 9.25 10.77 -14.50
N LYS A 36 8.92 10.03 -13.44
CA LYS A 36 8.20 10.53 -12.27
C LYS A 36 9.11 11.22 -11.22
N GLY A 37 10.40 11.40 -11.53
CA GLY A 37 11.38 11.91 -10.55
C GLY A 37 11.78 10.89 -9.47
N ASP A 38 11.30 9.65 -9.58
CA ASP A 38 11.50 8.56 -8.60
C ASP A 38 12.81 7.79 -8.83
N VAL A 39 13.82 8.45 -9.40
CA VAL A 39 15.13 7.86 -9.71
C VAL A 39 16.14 8.25 -8.64
N GLY A 40 15.90 7.77 -7.42
CA GLY A 40 17.03 7.34 -6.59
C GLY A 40 17.70 6.16 -7.31
N GLY A 41 19.02 6.22 -7.48
CA GLY A 41 19.80 5.29 -8.30
C GLY A 41 19.47 3.80 -8.10
N VAL A 42 19.45 3.07 -9.21
CA VAL A 42 19.59 1.60 -9.18
C VAL A 42 21.04 1.31 -8.81
N GLY A 43 21.22 0.98 -7.53
CA GLY A 43 22.50 0.81 -6.87
C GLY A 43 22.38 1.33 -5.45
N ASP A 44 22.05 0.44 -4.52
CA ASP A 44 22.27 0.60 -3.08
C ASP A 44 21.26 1.41 -2.23
N ARG A 45 19.96 1.22 -2.44
CA ARG A 45 19.00 1.27 -1.32
C ARG A 45 17.69 0.58 -1.73
N PRO A 46 17.11 -0.32 -0.91
CA PRO A 46 15.68 -0.60 -1.05
C PRO A 46 14.99 0.76 -1.00
N ALA A 47 14.05 1.03 -1.91
CA ALA A 47 13.34 2.31 -1.98
C ALA A 47 13.00 2.72 -0.54
N SER A 48 13.76 3.67 0.02
CA SER A 48 13.72 3.90 1.46
C SER A 48 12.32 4.39 1.70
N VAL A 49 11.54 3.63 2.47
CA VAL A 49 10.17 3.98 2.80
C VAL A 49 10.20 5.43 3.25
N THR A 50 9.58 6.32 2.48
CA THR A 50 9.68 7.75 2.80
C THR A 50 8.99 7.98 4.14
N PRO A 51 9.37 9.03 4.91
CA PRO A 51 8.68 9.35 6.15
C PRO A 51 7.17 9.43 5.98
N GLU A 52 6.69 9.94 4.84
CA GLU A 52 5.27 10.01 4.50
C GLU A 52 4.65 8.62 4.28
N GLN A 53 5.39 7.68 3.68
CA GLN A 53 4.93 6.29 3.51
C GLN A 53 4.90 5.53 4.84
N MET A 54 5.87 5.77 5.73
CA MET A 54 5.86 5.22 7.08
C MET A 54 4.67 5.74 7.88
N GLU A 55 4.43 7.06 7.82
CA GLU A 55 3.30 7.68 8.50
C GLU A 55 1.97 7.19 7.94
N LEU A 56 1.85 7.04 6.62
CA LEU A 56 0.67 6.47 5.99
C LEU A 56 0.41 5.03 6.46
N ALA A 57 1.46 4.21 6.58
CA ALA A 57 1.35 2.84 7.06
C ALA A 57 0.92 2.81 8.54
N ARG A 58 1.51 3.66 9.38
CA ARG A 58 1.14 3.84 10.79
C ARG A 58 -0.32 4.24 10.93
N LEU A 59 -0.76 5.28 10.23
CA LEU A 59 -2.13 5.78 10.28
C LEU A 59 -3.13 4.71 9.81
N ARG A 60 -2.80 3.94 8.77
CA ARG A 60 -3.65 2.82 8.32
C ARG A 60 -3.79 1.73 9.39
N ALA A 61 -2.69 1.39 10.06
CA ALA A 61 -2.71 0.40 11.14
C ALA A 61 -3.54 0.90 12.35
N GLU A 62 -3.40 2.18 12.69
CA GLU A 62 -4.16 2.81 13.78
C GLU A 62 -5.66 2.87 13.47
N VAL A 63 -6.03 3.27 12.25
CA VAL A 63 -7.43 3.24 11.80
C VAL A 63 -8.01 1.83 11.82
N ALA A 64 -7.25 0.82 11.42
CA ALA A 64 -7.70 -0.58 11.47
C ALA A 64 -7.97 -1.02 12.92
N ARG A 65 -7.06 -0.70 13.84
CA ARG A 65 -7.21 -0.99 15.27
C ARG A 65 -8.43 -0.29 15.87
N LEU A 66 -8.57 1.01 15.64
CA LEU A 66 -9.69 1.80 16.17
C LEU A 66 -11.04 1.30 15.64
N ARG A 67 -11.11 0.90 14.37
CA ARG A 67 -12.31 0.30 13.80
C ARG A 67 -12.67 -1.01 14.51
N MET A 68 -11.69 -1.86 14.77
CA MET A 68 -11.88 -3.12 15.49
C MET A 68 -12.36 -2.89 16.94
N GLU A 69 -11.71 -2.00 17.69
CA GLU A 69 -12.09 -1.65 19.07
C GLU A 69 -13.53 -1.11 19.13
N ARG A 70 -13.88 -0.21 18.19
CA ARG A 70 -15.23 0.32 18.05
C ARG A 70 -16.26 -0.77 17.75
N ASP A 71 -15.93 -1.73 16.89
CA ASP A 71 -16.83 -2.83 16.56
C ASP A 71 -17.04 -3.79 17.72
N ILE A 72 -16.00 -4.04 18.53
CA ILE A 72 -16.11 -4.81 19.77
C ILE A 72 -17.02 -4.10 20.76
N ALA A 73 -16.81 -2.80 20.99
CA ALA A 73 -17.63 -2.01 21.91
C ALA A 73 -19.11 -1.99 21.48
N LYS A 74 -19.39 -1.86 20.17
CA LYS A 74 -20.76 -1.96 19.64
C LYS A 74 -21.39 -3.32 19.90
N LYS A 75 -20.64 -4.41 19.69
CA LYS A 75 -21.14 -5.77 19.95
C LYS A 75 -21.42 -5.99 21.44
N ALA A 76 -20.54 -5.52 22.31
CA ALA A 76 -20.74 -5.58 23.76
C ALA A 76 -21.98 -4.79 24.20
N ALA A 77 -22.13 -3.55 23.73
CA ALA A 77 -23.30 -2.74 24.01
C ALA A 77 -24.61 -3.42 23.55
N ALA A 78 -24.61 -4.03 22.37
CA ALA A 78 -25.76 -4.78 21.86
C ALA A 78 -26.07 -6.02 22.70
N TYR A 79 -25.04 -6.78 23.12
CA TYR A 79 -25.20 -7.95 23.99
C TYR A 79 -25.84 -7.55 25.33
N PHE A 80 -25.31 -6.52 26.00
CA PHE A 80 -25.84 -6.08 27.29
C PHE A 80 -27.26 -5.50 27.17
N ALA A 81 -27.57 -4.78 26.08
CA ALA A 81 -28.93 -4.30 25.83
C ALA A 81 -29.93 -5.45 25.59
N GLN A 82 -29.50 -6.60 25.05
CA GLN A 82 -30.36 -7.78 24.91
C GLN A 82 -30.58 -8.50 26.25
N ASP A 83 -29.55 -8.59 27.10
CA ASP A 83 -29.67 -9.21 28.42
C ASP A 83 -30.62 -8.41 29.34
N THR A 84 -30.59 -7.08 29.29
CA THR A 84 -31.52 -6.24 30.07
C THR A 84 -32.98 -6.45 29.65
N LEU A 85 -33.25 -6.67 28.36
CA LEU A 85 -34.59 -6.97 27.84
C LEU A 85 -35.08 -8.38 28.20
N ARG A 86 -34.18 -9.36 28.35
CA ARG A 86 -34.53 -10.73 28.74
C ARG A 86 -34.74 -10.88 30.25
N GLY A 87 -34.06 -10.08 31.06
CA GLY A 87 -34.21 -10.06 32.51
C GLY A 87 -35.47 -9.33 33.02
N THR A 88 -36.24 -8.66 32.14
CA THR A 88 -37.48 -7.99 32.53
C THR A 88 -38.66 -8.97 32.51
N PRO A 89 -39.32 -9.27 33.65
CA PRO A 89 -40.50 -10.14 33.66
C PRO A 89 -41.63 -9.48 32.86
N GLY A 90 -42.02 -10.06 31.73
CA GLY A 90 -43.15 -9.60 30.91
C GLY A 90 -42.93 -9.48 29.40
N PHE A 91 -41.73 -9.71 28.87
CA PHE A 91 -41.45 -9.56 27.43
C PHE A 91 -41.61 -10.82 26.57
N THR A 92 -42.06 -11.95 27.15
CA THR A 92 -42.48 -13.12 26.37
C THR A 92 -44.00 -13.22 26.39
N LYS A 93 -44.64 -12.79 25.30
CA LYS A 93 -46.01 -13.17 24.96
C LYS A 93 -46.04 -13.67 23.52
#